data_AF-A0A837REM8-F1
#
_entry.id   AF-A0A837REM8-F1
#
_cell.length_a   1.000
_cell.length_b   1.000
_cell.length_c   1.000
_cell.angle_alpha   90.00
_cell.angle_beta   90.00
_cell.angle_gamma   90.00
#
_symmetry.space_group_name_H-M   'P 1'
#
loop_
_entity.id
_entity.type
_entity.pdbx_description
1 polymer ?
#
loop_
_entity_poly.entity_id
_entity_poly.type
_entity_poly.pdbx_seq_one_letter_code
_entity_poly.pdbx_strand_id
1 'polypeptide(L)'
;MSKWIWYHGDFEIYHAMKQNFDREERGMTWPAYWYTSNWNHNVYFKRDYEVTHKQTFIVHAKGKGYVKITNLGSDEHESKFPLDTKIESPIGHIRIQVFVSNMQGLPTVLVEGNQIFSDEEWVASNFLGSDVSVGTSKYFTHANQNPMKFEYSQRRLMASKIEIIDGGTLYDFGHDITAQTLFKFNNNFQQITLSYGES
;
A
#
# COMPACT_ATOMS: atom_id res chain seq x y z
N MET A 1 -1.71 -6.98 17.29
CA MET A 1 -0.55 -6.71 16.41
C MET A 1 -0.96 -5.57 15.49
N SER A 2 -0.10 -4.56 15.36
CA SER A 2 -0.37 -3.41 14.50
C SER A 2 -0.54 -3.82 13.03
N LYS A 3 -1.43 -3.15 12.32
CA LYS A 3 -1.62 -3.29 10.88
C LYS A 3 -1.61 -1.93 10.20
N TRP A 4 -1.12 -1.87 8.97
CA TRP A 4 -1.28 -0.69 8.15
C TRP A 4 -2.78 -0.46 7.88
N ILE A 5 -3.21 0.78 8.01
CA ILE A 5 -4.59 1.23 7.80
C ILE A 5 -4.64 2.29 6.69
N TRP A 6 -5.75 2.32 5.96
CA TRP A 6 -6.06 3.26 4.88
C TRP A 6 -7.54 3.61 4.87
N TYR A 7 -7.94 4.63 4.10
CA TYR A 7 -9.35 4.92 3.89
C TYR A 7 -9.99 3.76 3.12
N HIS A 8 -11.10 3.22 3.62
CA HIS A 8 -11.69 2.01 3.06
C HIS A 8 -12.04 2.14 1.57
N GLY A 9 -11.59 1.19 0.75
CA GLY A 9 -11.74 1.18 -0.70
C GLY A 9 -10.57 1.81 -1.47
N ASP A 10 -9.79 2.71 -0.86
CA ASP A 10 -8.69 3.39 -1.56
C ASP A 10 -7.59 2.42 -2.00
N PHE A 11 -7.25 1.44 -1.17
CA PHE A 11 -6.25 0.41 -1.50
C PHE A 11 -6.66 -0.41 -2.72
N GLU A 12 -7.91 -0.86 -2.75
CA GLU A 12 -8.46 -1.65 -3.84
C GLU A 12 -8.48 -0.85 -5.14
N ILE A 13 -8.94 0.42 -5.09
CA ILE A 13 -8.96 1.32 -6.25
C ILE A 13 -7.54 1.56 -6.76
N TYR A 14 -6.59 1.88 -5.89
CA TYR A 14 -5.20 2.18 -6.27
C TYR A 14 -4.52 0.99 -6.95
N HIS A 15 -4.65 -0.22 -6.40
CA HIS A 15 -4.06 -1.41 -7.01
C HIS A 15 -4.77 -1.84 -8.29
N ALA A 16 -6.10 -1.68 -8.35
CA ALA A 16 -6.84 -1.89 -9.60
C ALA A 16 -6.38 -0.92 -10.70
N MET A 17 -6.13 0.36 -10.37
CA MET A 17 -5.59 1.33 -11.32
C MET A 17 -4.17 0.98 -11.77
N LYS A 18 -3.30 0.51 -10.87
CA LYS A 18 -1.97 0.02 -11.25
C LYS A 18 -2.06 -1.09 -12.29
N GLN A 19 -2.92 -2.07 -12.07
CA GLN A 19 -3.10 -3.18 -13.00
C GLN A 19 -3.72 -2.70 -14.33
N ASN A 20 -4.79 -1.91 -14.27
CA ASN A 20 -5.52 -1.45 -15.45
C ASN A 20 -4.71 -0.50 -16.35
N PHE A 21 -3.71 0.19 -15.81
CA PHE A 21 -2.84 1.10 -16.56
C PHE A 21 -1.48 0.49 -16.93
N ASP A 22 -1.22 -0.76 -16.54
CA ASP A 22 -0.01 -1.51 -16.90
C ASP A 22 -0.25 -2.47 -18.08
N ARG A 23 -1.45 -2.46 -18.68
CA ARG A 23 -1.71 -3.24 -19.89
C ARG A 23 -0.88 -2.72 -21.06
N GLU A 24 -0.30 -3.65 -21.80
CA GLU A 24 0.43 -3.40 -23.03
C GLU A 24 -0.23 -4.14 -24.20
N GLU A 25 -0.18 -3.54 -25.39
CA GLU A 25 -0.58 -4.17 -26.65
C GLU A 25 0.41 -3.82 -27.75
N ARG A 26 1.20 -4.82 -28.18
CA ARG A 26 2.19 -4.71 -29.27
C ARG A 26 3.18 -3.54 -29.09
N GLY A 27 3.69 -3.38 -27.87
CA GLY A 27 4.62 -2.34 -27.47
C GLY A 27 3.96 -0.99 -27.13
N MET A 28 2.63 -0.89 -27.18
CA MET A 28 1.89 0.32 -26.83
C MET A 28 1.27 0.17 -25.44
N THR A 29 1.42 1.17 -24.56
CA THR A 29 0.65 1.23 -23.32
C THR A 29 -0.83 1.39 -23.66
N TRP A 30 -1.66 0.49 -23.15
CA TRP A 30 -3.08 0.42 -23.44
C TRP A 30 -3.91 0.62 -22.16
N PRO A 31 -4.10 1.87 -21.72
CA PRO A 31 -4.86 2.13 -20.49
C PRO A 31 -6.34 1.77 -20.63
N ALA A 32 -7.03 1.64 -19.50
CA ALA A 32 -8.47 1.41 -19.46
C ALA A 32 -9.25 2.46 -20.28
N TYR A 33 -10.26 2.00 -21.03
CA TYR A 33 -11.13 2.83 -21.87
C TYR A 33 -12.51 3.11 -21.23
N TRP A 34 -12.56 3.09 -19.89
CA TRP A 34 -13.73 3.43 -19.08
C TRP A 34 -13.34 4.38 -17.95
N TYR A 35 -14.34 4.95 -17.28
CA TYR A 35 -14.10 5.82 -16.13
C TYR A 35 -13.39 5.08 -14.99
N THR A 36 -12.29 5.65 -14.50
CA THR A 36 -11.60 5.16 -13.31
C THR A 36 -11.87 6.08 -12.14
N SER A 37 -12.37 5.50 -11.04
CA SER A 37 -12.53 6.22 -9.77
C SER A 37 -11.16 6.63 -9.21
N ASN A 38 -11.11 7.71 -8.44
CA ASN A 38 -9.90 8.16 -7.77
C ASN A 38 -9.90 7.72 -6.30
N TRP A 39 -8.72 7.64 -5.68
CA TRP A 39 -8.58 7.46 -4.23
C TRP A 39 -8.40 8.82 -3.53
N ASN A 40 -8.50 8.85 -2.20
CA ASN A 40 -8.36 10.09 -1.44
C ASN A 40 -6.87 10.43 -1.22
N HIS A 41 -6.48 11.67 -1.53
CA HIS A 41 -5.10 12.15 -1.36
C HIS A 41 -4.84 12.82 0.00
N ASN A 42 -5.89 13.11 0.76
CA ASN A 42 -5.81 13.75 2.07
C ASN A 42 -6.87 13.16 2.98
N VAL A 43 -6.43 12.51 4.05
CA VAL A 43 -7.31 11.82 5.00
C VAL A 43 -6.78 12.02 6.41
N TYR A 44 -7.66 11.90 7.39
CA TYR A 44 -7.23 11.63 8.76
C TYR A 44 -7.73 10.29 9.23
N PHE A 45 -6.96 9.68 10.12
CA PHE A 45 -7.32 8.49 10.88
C PHE A 45 -7.56 8.90 12.33
N LYS A 46 -8.52 8.29 13.02
CA LYS A 46 -8.68 8.54 14.46
C LYS A 46 -9.12 7.30 15.24
N ARG A 47 -8.74 7.27 16.52
CA ARG A 47 -9.27 6.36 17.53
C ARG A 47 -9.15 7.01 18.91
N ASP A 48 -10.14 6.72 19.75
CA ASP A 48 -10.19 7.15 21.14
C ASP A 48 -9.71 6.01 22.04
N TYR A 49 -9.00 6.35 23.11
CA TYR A 49 -8.37 5.41 24.03
C TYR A 49 -8.57 5.84 25.47
N GLU A 50 -8.77 4.85 26.34
CA GLU A 50 -8.64 5.01 27.79
C GLU A 50 -7.26 4.52 28.23
N VAL A 51 -6.38 5.46 28.58
CA VAL A 51 -4.99 5.18 28.93
C VAL A 51 -4.80 5.31 30.43
N THR A 52 -4.56 4.20 31.13
CA THR A 52 -4.41 4.19 32.60
C THR A 52 -2.97 4.46 33.07
N HIS A 53 -1.99 4.26 32.19
CA HIS A 53 -0.57 4.46 32.47
C HIS A 53 0.12 4.98 31.21
N LYS A 54 1.15 5.82 31.36
CA LYS A 54 1.92 6.38 30.23
C LYS A 54 2.29 5.29 29.22
N GLN A 55 1.89 5.46 27.97
CA GLN A 55 2.25 4.59 26.86
C GLN A 55 3.22 5.32 25.94
N THR A 56 4.05 4.57 25.23
CA THR A 56 4.84 5.12 24.14
C THR A 56 4.52 4.39 22.85
N PHE A 57 4.39 5.13 21.76
CA PHE A 57 4.11 4.59 20.44
C PHE A 57 4.83 5.40 19.36
N ILE A 58 4.92 4.83 18.16
CA ILE A 58 5.45 5.48 16.95
C ILE A 58 4.36 5.43 15.89
N VAL A 59 4.24 6.50 15.10
CA VAL A 59 3.31 6.56 13.96
C VAL A 59 4.11 6.66 12.67
N HIS A 60 4.07 5.60 11.88
CA HIS A 60 4.60 5.53 10.53
C HIS A 60 3.51 5.89 9.53
N ALA A 61 3.87 6.58 8.45
CA ALA A 61 2.93 6.84 7.37
C ALA A 61 3.59 6.76 5.99
N LYS A 62 2.78 6.44 4.97
CA LYS A 62 3.16 6.71 3.57
C LYS A 62 2.45 8.00 3.14
N GLY A 63 3.17 9.11 3.21
CA GLY A 63 2.65 10.45 2.98
C GLY A 63 3.34 11.48 3.87
N LYS A 64 2.81 12.70 3.87
CA LYS A 64 3.25 13.81 4.73
C LYS A 64 2.11 14.22 5.65
N GLY A 65 2.44 14.55 6.89
CA GLY A 65 1.41 14.78 7.90
C GLY A 65 1.94 14.91 9.32
N TYR A 66 1.04 14.75 10.28
CA TYR A 66 1.34 14.86 11.70
C TYR A 66 0.36 14.05 12.55
N VAL A 67 0.76 13.77 13.79
CA VAL A 67 -0.08 13.17 14.81
C VAL A 67 -0.63 14.27 15.71
N LYS A 68 -1.90 14.20 16.07
CA LYS A 68 -2.55 15.06 17.05
C LYS A 68 -3.11 14.19 18.17
N ILE A 69 -2.83 14.57 19.41
CA ILE A 69 -3.44 13.99 20.60
C ILE A 69 -4.31 15.06 21.25
N THR A 70 -5.58 14.74 21.49
CA THR A 70 -6.53 15.61 22.20
C THR A 70 -6.96 14.90 23.48
N ASN A 71 -6.85 15.57 24.63
CA ASN A 71 -7.42 15.06 25.87
C ASN A 71 -8.92 15.35 25.89
N LEU A 72 -9.74 14.30 26.04
CA LEU A 72 -11.20 14.38 26.02
C LEU A 72 -11.80 14.55 27.44
N GLY A 73 -10.99 14.45 28.50
CA GLY A 73 -11.46 14.46 29.90
C GLY A 73 -11.17 15.73 30.70
N SER A 74 -10.49 16.74 30.14
CA SER A 74 -10.16 18.02 30.79
C SER A 74 -10.35 19.18 29.81
N ASP A 75 -10.07 20.44 30.23
CA ASP A 75 -9.93 21.59 29.32
C ASP A 75 -9.17 21.13 28.07
N GLU A 76 -9.83 21.16 26.91
CA GLU A 76 -9.44 20.46 25.69
C GLU A 76 -8.02 20.86 25.23
N HIS A 77 -7.00 20.17 25.75
CA HIS A 77 -5.62 20.42 25.39
C HIS A 77 -5.25 19.51 24.22
N GLU A 78 -4.72 20.12 23.15
CA GLU A 78 -4.18 19.41 22.00
C GLU A 78 -2.66 19.54 21.91
N SER A 79 -2.00 18.45 21.54
CA SER A 79 -0.57 18.40 21.24
C SER A 79 -0.36 17.79 19.86
N LYS A 80 0.60 18.33 19.10
CA LYS A 80 0.93 17.89 17.74
C LYS A 80 2.36 17.38 17.69
N PHE A 81 2.55 16.25 17.02
CA PHE A 81 3.83 15.56 16.94
C PHE A 81 4.17 15.21 15.48
N PRO A 82 5.46 15.23 15.11
CA PRO A 82 5.89 14.74 13.81
C PRO A 82 5.71 13.22 13.70
N LEU A 83 5.46 12.75 12.48
CA LEU A 83 5.48 11.32 12.13
C LEU A 83 6.89 10.74 12.36
N ASP A 84 6.98 9.41 12.47
CA ASP A 84 8.23 8.65 12.62
C ASP A 84 9.07 9.05 13.85
N THR A 85 8.42 9.58 14.89
CA THR A 85 9.03 9.88 16.18
C THR A 85 8.36 9.11 17.30
N LYS A 86 9.10 8.88 18.40
CA LYS A 86 8.54 8.28 19.61
C LYS A 86 7.69 9.32 20.34
N ILE A 87 6.42 9.01 20.54
CA ILE A 87 5.44 9.86 21.21
C ILE A 87 5.07 9.20 22.55
N GLU A 88 5.01 10.00 23.61
CA GLU A 88 4.49 9.58 24.92
C GLU A 88 3.03 10.06 25.06
N SER A 89 2.12 9.15 25.41
CA SER A 89 0.71 9.50 25.60
C SER A 89 0.48 10.12 26.99
N PRO A 90 -0.42 11.11 27.12
CA PRO A 90 -0.96 11.45 28.42
C PRO A 90 -1.81 10.30 28.98
N ILE A 91 -2.02 10.32 30.29
CA ILE A 91 -2.94 9.41 31.00
C ILE A 91 -4.34 10.02 30.92
N GLY A 92 -5.36 9.17 30.74
CA GLY A 92 -6.77 9.53 30.68
C GLY A 92 -7.43 9.15 29.36
N HIS A 93 -8.60 9.74 29.13
CA HIS A 93 -9.35 9.57 27.89
C HIS A 93 -8.78 10.48 26.80
N ILE A 94 -8.18 9.88 25.78
CA ILE A 94 -7.48 10.61 24.72
C ILE A 94 -8.01 10.22 23.34
N ARG A 95 -8.04 11.19 22.42
CA ARG A 95 -8.21 10.96 20.99
C ARG A 95 -6.88 11.11 20.29
N ILE A 96 -6.50 10.10 19.53
CA ILE A 96 -5.36 10.18 18.60
C ILE A 96 -5.92 10.37 17.21
N GLN A 97 -5.44 11.40 16.52
CA GLN A 97 -5.71 11.63 15.10
C GLN A 97 -4.39 11.67 14.33
N VAL A 98 -4.36 11.08 13.15
CA VAL A 98 -3.21 11.13 12.24
C VAL A 98 -3.66 11.72 10.93
N PHE A 99 -3.22 12.93 10.62
CA PHE A 99 -3.52 13.62 9.37
C PHE A 99 -2.45 13.27 8.36
N VAL A 100 -2.82 12.70 7.20
CA VAL A 100 -1.86 12.28 6.17
C VAL A 100 -2.35 12.70 4.80
N SER A 101 -1.45 13.35 4.06
CA SER A 101 -1.61 13.64 2.65
C SER A 101 -0.57 12.88 1.84
N ASN A 102 -0.94 12.35 0.68
CA ASN A 102 -0.03 11.68 -0.24
C ASN A 102 -0.41 12.00 -1.68
N MET A 103 0.40 12.82 -2.34
CA MET A 103 0.14 13.26 -3.71
C MET A 103 0.54 12.22 -4.76
N GLN A 104 1.39 11.25 -4.40
CA GLN A 104 1.94 10.25 -5.31
C GLN A 104 1.42 8.84 -5.03
N GLY A 105 0.45 8.70 -4.14
CA GLY A 105 -0.15 7.40 -3.82
C GLY A 105 -1.10 7.46 -2.63
N LEU A 106 -1.22 6.33 -1.95
CA LEU A 106 -2.17 6.14 -0.84
C LEU A 106 -1.66 6.76 0.45
N PRO A 107 -2.44 7.64 1.10
CA PRO A 107 -2.24 7.95 2.50
C PRO A 107 -2.51 6.69 3.33
N THR A 108 -1.47 6.19 4.00
CA THR A 108 -1.59 5.00 4.87
C THR A 108 -0.83 5.24 6.16
N VAL A 109 -1.28 4.62 7.25
CA VAL A 109 -0.70 4.77 8.59
C VAL A 109 -0.47 3.41 9.23
N LEU A 110 0.60 3.29 10.00
CA LEU A 110 0.83 2.21 10.96
C LEU A 110 1.18 2.85 12.31
N VAL A 111 0.42 2.51 13.36
CA VAL A 111 0.69 2.92 14.73
C VAL A 111 1.23 1.72 15.49
N GLU A 112 2.47 1.83 15.98
CA GLU A 112 3.19 0.78 16.69
C GLU A 112 3.35 1.15 18.17
N GLY A 113 2.71 0.39 19.04
CA GLY A 113 2.75 0.53 20.48
C GLY A 113 2.10 -0.68 21.15
N ASN A 114 2.14 -0.72 22.48
CA ASN A 114 1.57 -1.85 23.22
C ASN A 114 0.03 -1.76 23.30
N GLN A 115 -0.49 -0.71 23.94
CA GLN A 115 -1.93 -0.46 24.02
C GLN A 115 -2.44 0.42 22.87
N ILE A 116 -1.59 1.32 22.37
CA ILE A 116 -1.91 2.25 21.28
C ILE A 116 -1.32 1.68 20.00
N PHE A 117 -2.17 1.12 19.15
CA PHE A 117 -1.77 0.55 17.87
C PHE A 117 -2.89 0.67 16.81
N SER A 118 -2.53 0.56 15.54
CA SER A 118 -3.48 0.61 14.44
C SER A 118 -4.03 -0.77 14.09
N ASP A 119 -5.34 -0.84 13.94
CA ASP A 119 -6.12 -2.03 13.64
C ASP A 119 -7.48 -1.62 13.05
N GLU A 120 -8.39 -2.58 12.92
CA GLU A 120 -9.75 -2.40 12.41
C GLU A 120 -10.65 -1.47 13.25
N GLU A 121 -10.28 -1.14 14.50
CA GLU A 121 -11.10 -0.28 15.37
C GLU A 121 -10.87 1.22 15.10
N TRP A 122 -9.92 1.57 14.24
CA TRP A 122 -9.74 2.94 13.78
C TRP A 122 -10.81 3.32 12.76
N VAL A 123 -11.09 4.61 12.67
CA VAL A 123 -11.91 5.20 11.60
C VAL A 123 -11.09 6.19 10.79
N ALA A 124 -11.51 6.45 9.55
CA ALA A 124 -10.92 7.39 8.63
C ALA A 124 -11.94 8.38 8.09
N SER A 125 -11.48 9.55 7.67
CA SER A 125 -12.30 10.54 6.97
C SER A 125 -11.50 11.24 5.89
N ASN A 126 -12.19 11.61 4.82
CA ASN A 126 -11.70 12.43 3.72
C ASN A 126 -12.27 13.86 3.78
N PHE A 127 -12.79 14.29 4.94
CA PHE A 127 -13.36 15.62 5.20
C PHE A 127 -14.69 15.95 4.52
N LEU A 128 -15.27 15.05 3.71
CA LEU A 128 -16.50 15.32 2.96
C LEU A 128 -17.77 14.74 3.60
N GLY A 129 -17.63 13.91 4.63
CA GLY A 129 -18.76 13.23 5.26
C GLY A 129 -18.44 12.67 6.64
N SER A 130 -19.27 11.73 7.09
CA SER A 130 -19.03 11.00 8.34
C SER A 130 -17.77 10.14 8.23
N ASP A 131 -17.14 9.87 9.38
CA ASP A 131 -16.04 8.92 9.40
C ASP A 131 -16.53 7.53 8.97
N VAL A 132 -15.65 6.79 8.32
CA VAL A 132 -15.87 5.41 7.89
C VAL A 132 -14.87 4.50 8.59
N SER A 133 -15.16 3.21 8.69
CA SER A 133 -14.15 2.24 9.12
C SER A 133 -12.92 2.29 8.21
N VAL A 134 -11.75 2.01 8.75
CA VAL A 134 -10.53 1.87 7.94
C VAL A 134 -10.55 0.59 7.10
N GLY A 135 -9.81 0.59 6.00
CA GLY A 135 -9.35 -0.64 5.37
C GLY A 135 -8.01 -1.09 5.97
N THR A 136 -7.77 -2.40 6.04
CA THR A 136 -6.52 -2.99 6.51
C THR A 136 -6.32 -4.40 5.95
N SER A 137 -5.15 -5.00 6.16
CA SER A 137 -4.84 -6.37 5.71
C SER A 137 -3.85 -7.07 6.63
N LYS A 138 -4.03 -8.38 6.78
CA LYS A 138 -3.11 -9.26 7.53
C LYS A 138 -1.70 -9.33 6.92
N TYR A 139 -1.51 -8.87 5.68
CA TYR A 139 -0.22 -8.91 4.98
C TYR A 139 0.66 -7.69 5.26
N PHE A 140 0.12 -6.61 5.84
CA PHE A 140 0.86 -5.38 6.12
C PHE A 140 0.88 -5.09 7.62
N THR A 141 1.83 -5.69 8.33
CA THR A 141 1.95 -5.65 9.81
C THR A 141 3.27 -5.06 10.31
N HIS A 142 4.19 -4.68 9.42
CA HIS A 142 5.52 -4.18 9.78
C HIS A 142 5.80 -2.79 9.20
N ALA A 143 6.50 -1.94 9.96
CA ALA A 143 6.81 -0.56 9.54
C ALA A 143 7.63 -0.45 8.25
N ASN A 144 8.47 -1.44 7.95
CA ASN A 144 9.27 -1.47 6.72
C ASN A 144 8.44 -1.78 5.46
N GLN A 145 7.22 -2.29 5.61
CA GLN A 145 6.34 -2.58 4.48
C GLN A 145 5.76 -1.30 3.89
N ASN A 146 5.30 -1.41 2.64
CA ASN A 146 4.62 -0.33 1.94
C ASN A 146 3.33 -0.88 1.31
N PRO A 147 2.13 -0.50 1.83
CA PRO A 147 0.86 -0.97 1.29
C PRO A 147 0.67 -0.71 -0.22
N MET A 148 1.38 0.28 -0.79
CA MET A 148 1.34 0.55 -2.23
C MET A 148 2.15 -0.43 -3.08
N LYS A 149 2.93 -1.32 -2.46
CA LYS A 149 3.75 -2.35 -3.12
C LYS A 149 3.31 -3.71 -2.60
N PHE A 150 2.56 -4.44 -3.41
CA PHE A 150 2.18 -5.81 -3.07
C PHE A 150 3.38 -6.74 -3.30
N GLU A 151 3.74 -7.52 -2.29
CA GLU A 151 4.83 -8.48 -2.39
C GLU A 151 4.29 -9.80 -2.95
N TYR A 152 4.69 -10.13 -4.18
CA TYR A 152 4.36 -11.40 -4.80
C TYR A 152 5.46 -12.42 -4.52
N SER A 153 5.06 -13.65 -4.18
CA SER A 153 5.96 -14.79 -4.27
C SER A 153 6.28 -15.06 -5.72
N GLN A 154 7.57 -15.19 -6.05
CA GLN A 154 8.04 -15.47 -7.40
C GLN A 154 8.92 -16.71 -7.39
N ARG A 155 8.92 -17.46 -8.50
CA ARG A 155 9.83 -18.57 -8.74
C ARG A 155 10.36 -18.49 -10.17
N ARG A 156 11.60 -18.93 -10.37
CA ARG A 156 12.15 -19.06 -11.72
C ARG A 156 11.58 -20.31 -12.37
N LEU A 157 11.18 -20.16 -13.63
CA LEU A 157 10.73 -21.25 -14.49
C LEU A 157 11.62 -21.30 -15.72
N MET A 158 11.93 -22.51 -16.14
CA MET A 158 12.57 -22.79 -17.43
C MET A 158 11.50 -23.31 -18.38
N ALA A 159 11.68 -23.12 -19.68
CA ALA A 159 10.80 -23.71 -20.68
C ALA A 159 10.85 -25.25 -20.56
N SER A 160 9.68 -25.88 -20.65
CA SER A 160 9.50 -27.32 -20.67
C SER A 160 9.97 -27.92 -22.00
N LYS A 161 9.84 -27.15 -23.09
CA LYS A 161 10.27 -27.53 -24.44
C LYS A 161 10.83 -26.32 -25.18
N ILE A 162 11.87 -26.54 -26.00
CA ILE A 162 12.52 -25.51 -26.81
C ILE A 162 12.67 -26.04 -28.23
N GLU A 163 12.18 -25.28 -29.21
CA GLU A 163 12.17 -25.67 -30.62
C GLU A 163 12.70 -24.55 -31.51
N ILE A 164 13.45 -24.90 -32.56
CA ILE A 164 13.88 -23.95 -33.59
C ILE A 164 12.92 -24.07 -34.76
N ILE A 165 12.21 -22.99 -35.07
CA ILE A 165 11.15 -22.96 -36.09
C ILE A 165 11.29 -21.67 -36.89
N ASP A 166 11.31 -21.77 -38.22
CA ASP A 166 11.33 -20.63 -39.15
C ASP A 166 12.37 -19.54 -38.85
N GLY A 167 13.55 -19.95 -38.33
CA GLY A 167 14.65 -19.04 -37.99
C GLY A 167 14.54 -18.37 -36.61
N GLY A 168 13.51 -18.69 -35.81
CA GLY A 168 13.36 -18.28 -34.41
C GLY A 168 13.47 -19.45 -33.42
N THR A 169 13.38 -19.13 -32.12
CA THR A 169 13.32 -20.12 -31.03
C THR A 169 11.99 -19.98 -30.31
N LEU A 170 11.19 -21.05 -30.33
CA LEU A 170 9.95 -21.19 -29.56
C LEU A 170 10.24 -21.80 -28.19
N TYR A 171 9.73 -21.16 -27.13
CA TYR A 171 9.84 -21.62 -25.76
C TYR A 171 8.45 -21.97 -25.22
N ASP A 172 8.21 -23.24 -24.93
CA ASP A 172 6.94 -23.73 -24.41
C ASP A 172 7.08 -24.05 -22.91
N PHE A 173 6.27 -23.40 -22.08
CA PHE A 173 6.25 -23.56 -20.63
C PHE A 173 5.26 -24.65 -20.15
N GLY A 174 4.47 -25.22 -21.07
CA GLY A 174 3.52 -26.31 -20.84
C GLY A 174 2.16 -25.89 -20.26
N HIS A 175 2.01 -24.64 -19.85
CA HIS A 175 0.77 -24.02 -19.38
C HIS A 175 0.91 -22.50 -19.38
N ASP A 176 -0.22 -21.80 -19.33
CA ASP A 176 -0.26 -20.34 -19.26
C ASP A 176 0.33 -19.83 -17.94
N ILE A 177 1.18 -18.80 -18.04
CA ILE A 177 1.84 -18.18 -16.91
C ILE A 177 1.84 -16.66 -17.02
N THR A 178 1.72 -15.97 -15.89
CA THR A 178 2.07 -14.55 -15.78
C THR A 178 3.51 -14.46 -15.30
N ALA A 179 4.41 -13.97 -16.15
CA ALA A 179 5.84 -13.93 -15.85
C ALA A 179 6.53 -12.74 -16.50
N GLN A 180 7.70 -12.40 -15.96
CA GLN A 180 8.67 -11.54 -16.65
C GLN A 180 9.74 -12.43 -17.28
N THR A 181 10.05 -12.19 -18.55
CA THR A 181 11.11 -12.94 -19.24
C THR A 181 12.48 -12.37 -18.89
N LEU A 182 13.39 -13.27 -18.49
CA LEU A 182 14.77 -12.91 -18.13
C LEU A 182 15.72 -13.45 -19.20
N PHE A 183 16.49 -12.55 -19.83
CA PHE A 183 17.53 -12.92 -20.78
C PHE A 183 18.91 -12.65 -20.20
N LYS A 184 19.83 -13.58 -20.46
CA LYS A 184 21.26 -13.42 -20.19
C LYS A 184 22.01 -13.51 -21.51
N PHE A 185 22.64 -12.41 -21.91
CA PHE A 185 23.57 -12.40 -23.03
C PHE A 185 24.94 -12.85 -22.52
N ASN A 186 25.56 -13.82 -23.19
CA ASN A 186 26.90 -14.29 -22.81
C ASN A 186 28.01 -13.33 -23.25
N ASN A 187 27.73 -12.49 -24.25
CA ASN A 187 28.63 -11.47 -24.79
C ASN A 187 27.95 -10.09 -24.70
N ASN A 188 28.13 -9.26 -25.73
CA ASN A 188 27.45 -7.98 -25.87
C ASN A 188 25.94 -8.17 -26.08
N PHE A 189 25.19 -7.11 -25.77
CA PHE A 189 23.77 -7.02 -26.08
C PHE A 189 23.51 -7.30 -27.56
N GLN A 190 22.47 -8.08 -27.83
CA GLN A 190 21.97 -8.32 -29.18
C GLN A 190 20.49 -7.94 -29.20
N GLN A 191 20.09 -7.22 -30.24
CA GLN A 191 18.68 -6.92 -30.46
C GLN A 191 17.94 -8.22 -30.76
N ILE A 192 16.89 -8.47 -30.00
CA ILE A 192 15.99 -9.60 -30.16
C ILE A 192 14.56 -9.09 -30.21
N THR A 193 13.71 -9.77 -30.97
CA THR A 193 12.27 -9.57 -30.93
C THR A 193 11.67 -10.61 -30.02
N LEU A 194 10.85 -10.17 -29.06
CA LEU A 194 10.07 -11.06 -28.21
C LEU A 194 8.63 -11.05 -28.70
N SER A 195 8.05 -12.24 -28.75
CA SER A 195 6.65 -12.44 -29.11
C SER A 195 6.06 -13.42 -28.11
N TYR A 196 4.96 -13.00 -27.48
CA TYR A 196 4.23 -13.78 -26.49
C TYR A 196 2.93 -14.26 -27.12
N GLY A 197 2.48 -15.46 -26.76
CA GLY A 197 1.26 -16.05 -27.27
C GLY A 197 0.77 -17.19 -26.40
N GLU A 198 -0.54 -17.40 -26.41
CA GLU A 198 -1.23 -18.51 -25.74
C GLU A 198 -1.48 -19.68 -26.72
N SER A 199 -1.22 -19.50 -28.03
CA SER A 199 -1.38 -20.50 -29.11
C SER A 199 -0.53 -20.20 -30.33
#